data_AF-A0A075FL10-F1
#
_entry.id   AF-A0A075FL10-F1
#
_cell.length_a   1.000
_cell.length_b   1.000
_cell.length_c   1.000
_cell.angle_alpha   90.00
_cell.angle_beta   90.00
_cell.angle_gamma   90.00
#
_symmetry.space_group_name_H-M   'P 1'
#
loop_
_entity.id
_entity.type
_entity.pdbx_description
1 polymer ?
#
loop_
_entity_poly.entity_id
_entity_poly.type
_entity_poly.pdbx_seq_one_letter_code
_entity_poly.pdbx_strand_id
1 'polypeptide(L)'
;MIIKYWKDYHKWNLEQYLDKPETFPDRNVWVDSETGKYVIEYLVYVNEQPPGLPIDHVSTLENSFNFWEKYEFNTTDGKKAVAEFDITDKKGEANVWVTWVVRDLGEGVLGHAHLGKGVVEVAIGSYGCDGGFQLFDVDTVEYIMTHELGHSVGLKHSTKLDSIMYPTIPDTAYEYCLLN
;
A
#
# COMPACT_ATOMS: atom_id res chain seq x y z
N MET A 1 4.46 17.26 -13.53
CA MET A 1 4.44 16.06 -12.65
C MET A 1 3.89 14.85 -13.40
N ILE A 2 2.59 14.80 -13.75
CA ILE A 2 1.96 13.72 -14.54
C ILE A 2 2.68 13.40 -15.86
N ILE A 3 3.13 14.42 -16.58
CA ILE A 3 3.83 14.22 -17.86
C ILE A 3 5.08 13.34 -17.68
N LYS A 4 5.77 13.46 -16.55
CA LYS A 4 6.92 12.59 -16.23
C LYS A 4 6.46 11.17 -15.85
N TYR A 5 5.35 11.05 -15.10
CA TYR A 5 4.73 9.75 -14.78
C TYR A 5 4.43 8.96 -16.06
N TRP A 6 3.77 9.59 -17.04
CA TRP A 6 3.48 8.95 -18.32
C TRP A 6 4.71 8.71 -19.19
N LYS A 7 5.74 9.56 -19.09
CA LYS A 7 6.98 9.39 -19.83
C LYS A 7 7.75 8.14 -19.39
N ASP A 8 7.81 7.89 -18.08
CA ASP A 8 8.50 6.72 -17.51
C ASP A 8 7.49 5.72 -16.90
N TYR A 9 6.37 5.48 -17.58
CA TYR A 9 5.23 4.68 -17.10
C TYR A 9 5.63 3.34 -16.45
N HIS A 10 6.51 2.58 -17.10
CA HIS A 10 6.98 1.27 -16.60
C HIS A 10 7.79 1.33 -15.30
N LYS A 11 8.27 2.52 -14.89
CA LYS A 11 8.94 2.71 -13.61
C LYS A 11 7.96 2.54 -12.46
N TRP A 12 6.74 3.07 -12.60
CA TRP A 12 5.73 3.10 -11.54
C TRP A 12 4.65 2.05 -11.72
N ASN A 13 4.36 1.68 -12.97
CA ASN A 13 3.38 0.66 -13.27
C ASN A 13 4.07 -0.71 -13.37
N LEU A 14 3.71 -1.59 -12.43
CA LEU A 14 4.32 -2.90 -12.25
C LEU A 14 3.39 -4.04 -12.70
N GLU A 15 2.47 -3.79 -13.64
CA GLU A 15 1.48 -4.74 -14.17
C GLU A 15 2.03 -6.16 -14.43
N GLN A 16 3.27 -6.26 -14.95
CA GLN A 16 3.91 -7.54 -15.25
C GLN A 16 4.21 -8.43 -14.02
N TYR A 17 4.09 -7.88 -12.80
CA TYR A 17 4.38 -8.54 -11.52
C TYR A 17 3.12 -8.78 -10.67
N LEU A 18 1.98 -8.17 -11.01
CA LEU A 18 0.76 -8.20 -10.18
C LEU A 18 0.25 -9.63 -9.97
N ASP A 19 0.28 -10.46 -11.01
CA ASP A 19 -0.16 -11.86 -10.95
C ASP A 19 0.99 -12.87 -10.77
N LYS A 20 2.15 -12.41 -10.26
CA LYS A 20 3.38 -13.23 -10.15
C LYS A 20 3.98 -13.23 -8.74
N PRO A 21 3.24 -13.71 -7.72
CA PRO A 21 3.72 -13.73 -6.34
C PRO A 21 4.99 -14.57 -6.14
N GLU A 22 5.30 -15.51 -7.03
CA GLU A 22 6.54 -16.29 -7.05
C GLU A 22 7.80 -15.45 -7.31
N THR A 23 7.64 -14.22 -7.83
CA THR A 23 8.76 -13.28 -8.02
C THR A 23 9.29 -12.73 -6.70
N PHE A 24 8.45 -12.75 -5.66
CA PHE A 24 8.73 -12.11 -4.38
C PHE A 24 9.23 -13.16 -3.38
N PRO A 25 10.29 -12.83 -2.60
CA PRO A 25 10.72 -13.64 -1.48
C PRO A 25 9.58 -13.92 -0.50
N ASP A 26 9.67 -15.03 0.22
CA ASP A 26 8.74 -15.31 1.32
C ASP A 26 9.05 -14.43 2.52
N ARG A 27 8.02 -14.14 3.32
CA ARG A 27 8.15 -13.41 4.58
C ARG A 27 8.78 -14.30 5.66
N ASN A 28 9.51 -13.66 6.56
CA ASN A 28 10.08 -14.31 7.71
C ASN A 28 9.04 -14.34 8.85
N VAL A 29 9.01 -15.44 9.59
CA VAL A 29 8.08 -15.62 10.72
C VAL A 29 8.81 -16.29 11.86
N TRP A 30 8.79 -15.69 13.04
CA TRP A 30 9.34 -16.27 14.26
C TRP A 30 8.38 -16.10 15.43
N VAL A 31 8.72 -16.73 16.56
CA VAL A 31 8.01 -16.57 17.81
C VAL A 31 8.84 -15.67 18.70
N ASP A 32 8.26 -14.56 19.14
CA ASP A 32 8.87 -13.68 20.13
C ASP A 32 9.00 -14.43 21.46
N SER A 33 10.22 -14.49 22.00
CA SER A 33 10.53 -15.29 23.19
C SER A 33 9.96 -14.71 24.49
N GLU A 34 9.67 -13.41 24.53
CA GLU A 34 9.18 -12.71 25.73
C GLU A 34 7.66 -12.75 25.82
N THR A 35 6.99 -12.52 24.70
CA THR A 35 5.54 -12.40 24.58
C THR A 35 4.86 -13.67 24.08
N GLY A 36 5.61 -14.58 23.45
CA GLY A 36 5.09 -15.81 22.85
C GLY A 36 4.25 -15.61 21.59
N LYS A 37 4.20 -14.38 21.07
CA LYS A 37 3.47 -14.01 19.84
C LYS A 37 4.25 -14.42 18.60
N TYR A 38 3.56 -14.73 17.51
CA TYR A 38 4.19 -14.79 16.20
C TYR A 38 4.50 -13.37 15.71
N VAL A 39 5.70 -13.17 15.18
CA VAL A 39 6.08 -11.94 14.49
C VAL A 39 6.25 -12.28 13.02
N ILE A 40 5.59 -11.50 12.17
CA ILE A 40 5.60 -11.66 10.71
C ILE A 40 6.29 -10.43 10.12
N GLU A 41 7.49 -10.63 9.58
CA GLU A 41 8.32 -9.56 9.06
C GLU A 41 8.08 -9.35 7.55
N TYR A 42 7.76 -8.11 7.22
CA TYR A 42 7.58 -7.63 5.86
C TYR A 42 8.73 -6.70 5.50
N LEU A 43 9.57 -7.15 4.58
CA LEU A 43 10.62 -6.32 4.02
C LEU A 43 10.05 -5.58 2.81
N VAL A 44 9.94 -4.26 2.91
CA VAL A 44 9.25 -3.39 1.97
C VAL A 44 10.25 -2.61 1.14
N TYR A 45 10.13 -2.69 -0.19
CA TYR A 45 10.80 -1.76 -1.10
C TYR A 45 9.82 -0.69 -1.54
N VAL A 46 10.18 0.57 -1.34
CA VAL A 46 9.35 1.72 -1.70
C VAL A 46 9.92 2.32 -2.98
N ASN A 47 9.12 2.33 -4.05
CA ASN A 47 9.53 2.94 -5.30
C ASN A 47 9.63 4.47 -5.17
N GLU A 48 10.50 5.08 -5.97
CA GLU A 48 10.66 6.53 -5.96
C GLU A 48 9.34 7.22 -6.36
N GLN A 49 8.94 8.23 -5.60
CA GLN A 49 7.74 9.01 -5.92
C GLN A 49 7.92 9.79 -7.24
N PRO A 50 6.85 10.02 -8.02
CA PRO A 50 6.90 10.90 -9.17
C PRO A 50 7.41 12.31 -8.79
N PRO A 51 8.46 12.83 -9.46
CA PRO A 51 9.08 14.09 -9.04
C PRO A 51 8.15 15.29 -9.21
N GLY A 52 8.20 16.19 -8.23
CA GLY A 52 7.42 17.42 -8.19
C GLY A 52 6.08 17.29 -7.48
N LEU A 53 5.81 16.15 -6.82
CA LEU A 53 4.69 16.00 -5.88
C LEU A 53 4.85 16.99 -4.72
N PRO A 54 3.83 17.81 -4.43
CA PRO A 54 3.88 18.78 -3.33
C PRO A 54 3.78 18.10 -1.95
N ILE A 55 3.46 16.81 -1.92
CA ILE A 55 3.17 16.04 -0.72
C ILE A 55 4.30 15.05 -0.41
N ASP A 56 4.66 14.96 0.87
CA ASP A 56 5.51 13.89 1.39
C ASP A 56 4.69 12.62 1.67
N HIS A 57 4.56 11.75 0.66
CA HIS A 57 3.89 10.46 0.83
C HIS A 57 4.75 9.41 1.58
N VAL A 58 5.98 9.72 2.00
CA VAL A 58 6.76 8.78 2.83
C VAL A 58 6.20 8.75 4.25
N SER A 59 5.82 9.92 4.79
CA SER A 59 5.20 10.02 6.11
C SER A 59 3.90 9.20 6.25
N THR A 60 3.10 9.12 5.18
CA THR A 60 1.87 8.32 5.18
C THR A 60 2.17 6.82 5.24
N LEU A 61 3.28 6.37 4.62
CA LEU A 61 3.73 4.98 4.71
C LEU A 61 4.09 4.60 6.16
N GLU A 62 4.83 5.46 6.86
CA GLU A 62 5.20 5.23 8.27
C GLU A 62 3.95 5.15 9.16
N ASN A 63 2.96 6.03 8.95
CA ASN A 63 1.69 5.98 9.68
C ASN A 63 0.92 4.69 9.41
N SER A 64 0.86 4.24 8.15
CA SER A 64 0.22 2.97 7.78
C SER A 64 0.93 1.74 8.35
N PHE A 65 2.27 1.72 8.41
CA PHE A 65 3.03 0.67 9.10
C PHE A 65 2.66 0.65 10.58
N ASN A 66 2.76 1.80 11.25
CA ASN A 66 2.41 1.95 12.66
C ASN A 66 0.97 1.49 12.98
N PHE A 67 0.03 1.66 12.05
CA PHE A 67 -1.34 1.17 12.19
C PHE A 67 -1.38 -0.36 12.24
N TRP A 68 -0.73 -1.03 11.28
CA TRP A 68 -0.75 -2.49 11.16
C TRP A 68 0.12 -3.21 12.20
N GLU A 69 1.23 -2.63 12.62
CA GLU A 69 2.11 -3.20 13.66
C GLU A 69 1.42 -3.26 15.04
N LYS A 70 0.46 -2.37 15.29
CA LYS A 70 -0.37 -2.39 16.50
C LYS A 70 -1.51 -3.40 16.43
N TYR A 71 -1.78 -3.97 15.26
CA TYR A 71 -2.89 -4.89 15.06
C TYR A 71 -2.48 -6.32 15.43
N GLU A 72 -3.21 -6.92 16.38
CA GLU A 72 -3.02 -8.32 16.76
C GLU A 72 -3.97 -9.25 16.01
N PHE A 73 -3.41 -10.16 15.23
CA PHE A 73 -4.15 -11.21 14.54
C PHE A 73 -4.34 -12.43 15.43
N ASN A 74 -5.51 -13.08 15.31
CA ASN A 74 -5.75 -14.37 15.95
C ASN A 74 -5.24 -15.50 15.06
N THR A 75 -4.47 -16.43 15.64
CA THR A 75 -4.01 -17.62 14.94
C THR A 75 -4.85 -18.84 15.29
N THR A 76 -4.80 -19.89 14.46
CA THR A 76 -5.60 -21.12 14.65
C THR A 76 -5.19 -21.94 15.86
N ASP A 77 -3.97 -21.76 16.36
CA ASP A 77 -3.44 -22.39 17.58
C ASP A 77 -3.73 -21.56 18.85
N GLY A 78 -4.52 -20.49 18.74
CA GLY A 78 -4.94 -19.65 19.87
C GLY A 78 -3.91 -18.62 20.33
N LYS A 79 -2.75 -18.53 19.66
CA LYS A 79 -1.78 -17.46 19.88
C LYS A 79 -2.18 -16.18 19.14
N LYS A 80 -1.36 -15.15 19.34
CA LYS A 80 -1.45 -13.88 18.60
C LYS A 80 -0.32 -13.79 17.57
N ALA A 81 -0.58 -13.10 16.48
CA ALA A 81 0.44 -12.68 15.54
C ALA A 81 0.42 -11.15 15.39
N VAL A 82 1.58 -10.57 15.13
CA VAL A 82 1.75 -9.15 14.80
C VAL A 82 2.59 -9.03 13.53
N ALA A 83 2.37 -7.95 12.78
CA ALA A 83 3.22 -7.58 11.65
C ALA A 83 4.35 -6.67 12.13
N GLU A 84 5.49 -6.74 11.44
CA GLU A 84 6.62 -5.81 11.57
C GLU A 84 7.07 -5.43 10.16
N PHE A 85 7.27 -4.14 9.90
CA PHE A 85 7.64 -3.64 8.57
C PHE A 85 9.01 -2.96 8.58
N ASP A 86 9.89 -3.42 7.69
CA ASP A 86 11.21 -2.82 7.49
C ASP A 86 11.37 -2.32 6.07
N ILE A 87 11.93 -1.13 5.90
CA ILE A 87 12.23 -0.59 4.57
C ILE A 87 13.61 -1.09 4.11
N THR A 88 13.70 -1.51 2.86
CA THR A 88 14.97 -1.84 2.19
C THR A 88 15.13 -1.08 0.88
N ASP A 89 16.36 -0.67 0.57
CA ASP A 89 16.72 -0.12 -0.74
C ASP A 89 16.91 -1.23 -1.80
N LYS A 90 16.90 -2.49 -1.38
CA LYS A 90 17.14 -3.64 -2.25
C LYS A 90 15.85 -4.30 -2.66
N LYS A 91 15.31 -3.86 -3.80
CA LYS A 91 14.08 -4.39 -4.40
C LYS A 91 14.01 -5.92 -4.45
N GLY A 92 15.09 -6.61 -4.80
CA GLY A 92 15.10 -8.07 -4.93
C GLY A 92 15.02 -8.85 -3.62
N GLU A 93 15.26 -8.21 -2.47
CA GLU A 93 15.12 -8.84 -1.14
C GLU A 93 13.74 -8.57 -0.53
N ALA A 94 13.05 -7.51 -0.98
CA ALA A 94 11.74 -7.13 -0.48
C ALA A 94 10.64 -8.09 -0.94
N ASN A 95 9.79 -8.50 0.01
CA ASN A 95 8.60 -9.30 -0.26
C ASN A 95 7.38 -8.44 -0.62
N VAL A 96 7.37 -7.16 -0.25
CA VAL A 96 6.34 -6.18 -0.64
C VAL A 96 6.99 -5.03 -1.41
N TRP A 97 6.47 -4.70 -2.58
CA TRP A 97 6.88 -3.52 -3.35
C TRP A 97 5.77 -2.49 -3.36
N VAL A 98 6.00 -1.33 -2.74
CA VAL A 98 5.08 -0.19 -2.80
C VAL A 98 5.40 0.65 -4.02
N THR A 99 4.38 0.97 -4.81
CA THR A 99 4.49 1.87 -5.97
C THR A 99 3.34 2.86 -6.02
N TRP A 100 3.53 3.95 -6.74
CA TRP A 100 2.61 5.09 -6.78
C TRP A 100 1.91 5.11 -8.13
N VAL A 101 0.58 5.21 -8.15
CA VAL A 101 -0.21 5.16 -9.39
C VAL A 101 -1.21 6.30 -9.52
N VAL A 102 -1.56 6.63 -10.76
CA VAL A 102 -2.62 7.58 -11.09
C VAL A 102 -3.72 6.82 -11.82
N ARG A 103 -4.87 6.61 -11.18
CA ARG A 103 -6.01 5.84 -11.71
C ARG A 103 -7.33 6.31 -11.08
N ASP A 104 -8.44 6.02 -11.74
CA ASP A 104 -9.77 6.29 -11.20
C ASP A 104 -10.13 5.27 -10.11
N LEU A 105 -10.56 5.78 -8.95
CA LEU A 105 -11.00 4.95 -7.83
C LEU A 105 -12.36 4.33 -8.19
N GLY A 106 -12.39 3.04 -8.54
CA GLY A 106 -13.65 2.37 -8.86
C GLY A 106 -13.55 1.02 -9.58
N GLU A 107 -12.43 0.71 -10.23
CA GLU A 107 -12.24 -0.57 -10.92
C GLU A 107 -11.22 -1.47 -10.21
N GLY A 108 -11.70 -2.26 -9.25
CA GLY A 108 -11.30 -3.67 -9.10
C GLY A 108 -9.83 -4.04 -8.89
N VAL A 109 -8.93 -3.11 -8.61
CA VAL A 109 -7.52 -3.39 -8.33
C VAL A 109 -7.03 -2.38 -7.31
N LEU A 110 -6.70 -2.85 -6.11
CA LEU A 110 -6.23 -1.98 -5.05
C LEU A 110 -5.04 -2.63 -4.31
N GLY A 111 -5.01 -3.96 -4.12
CA GLY A 111 -3.79 -4.66 -3.71
C GLY A 111 -3.69 -6.03 -4.36
N HIS A 112 -2.66 -6.25 -5.18
CA HIS A 112 -2.32 -7.58 -5.71
C HIS A 112 -1.37 -8.35 -4.78
N ALA A 113 -1.32 -7.98 -3.50
CA ALA A 113 -0.53 -8.73 -2.54
C ALA A 113 -1.22 -10.07 -2.26
N HIS A 114 -0.70 -11.14 -2.85
CA HIS A 114 -1.14 -12.49 -2.55
C HIS A 114 -0.45 -12.96 -1.27
N LEU A 115 -1.19 -13.01 -0.16
CA LEU A 115 -0.77 -13.65 1.09
C LEU A 115 0.61 -13.19 1.59
N GLY A 116 0.82 -11.90 1.80
CA GLY A 116 2.07 -11.42 2.41
C GLY A 116 3.18 -11.03 1.48
N LYS A 117 2.97 -11.09 0.17
CA LYS A 117 3.97 -10.66 -0.82
C LYS A 117 3.34 -10.19 -2.12
N GLY A 118 3.99 -9.24 -2.78
CA GLY A 118 3.52 -8.69 -4.06
C GLY A 118 3.68 -7.18 -4.17
N VAL A 119 2.94 -6.59 -5.12
CA VAL A 119 2.91 -5.15 -5.34
C VAL A 119 1.73 -4.52 -4.61
N VAL A 120 2.00 -3.41 -3.94
CA VAL A 120 1.03 -2.50 -3.34
C VAL A 120 0.99 -1.25 -4.21
N GLU A 121 -0.14 -1.02 -4.90
CA GLU A 121 -0.33 0.13 -5.76
C GLU A 121 -1.09 1.22 -5.00
N VAL A 122 -0.40 2.30 -4.66
CA VAL A 122 -0.98 3.42 -3.91
C VAL A 122 -1.42 4.49 -4.89
N ALA A 123 -2.73 4.70 -5.00
CA ALA A 123 -3.26 5.77 -5.82
C ALA A 123 -2.98 7.14 -5.17
N ILE A 124 -2.33 8.04 -5.92
CA ILE A 124 -1.98 9.41 -5.48
C ILE A 124 -2.86 10.48 -6.13
N GLY A 125 -3.74 10.08 -7.04
CA GLY A 125 -4.67 10.97 -7.72
C GLY A 125 -5.47 10.23 -8.79
N SER A 126 -6.52 10.89 -9.26
CA SER A 126 -7.47 10.38 -10.26
C SER A 126 -7.75 11.42 -11.35
N TYR A 127 -8.57 11.07 -12.33
CA TYR A 127 -9.06 12.00 -13.34
C TYR A 127 -10.52 12.40 -13.05
N GLY A 128 -10.79 13.69 -13.13
CA GLY A 128 -12.14 14.23 -13.11
C GLY A 128 -12.89 13.91 -14.41
N CYS A 129 -14.21 14.15 -14.42
CA CYS A 129 -15.05 13.93 -15.60
C CYS A 129 -14.65 14.76 -16.84
N ASP A 130 -13.86 15.83 -16.64
CA ASP A 130 -13.29 16.68 -17.69
C ASP A 130 -11.92 16.17 -18.19
N GLY A 131 -11.43 15.05 -17.66
CA GLY A 131 -10.11 14.50 -17.92
C GLY A 131 -8.98 15.24 -17.18
N GLY A 132 -9.32 16.19 -16.31
CA GLY A 132 -8.37 16.91 -15.47
C GLY A 132 -7.86 16.01 -14.35
N PHE A 133 -6.55 15.90 -14.21
CA PHE A 133 -5.97 15.18 -13.08
C PHE A 133 -6.08 15.97 -11.79
N GLN A 134 -6.38 15.27 -10.71
CA GLN A 134 -6.45 15.81 -9.37
C GLN A 134 -5.62 14.93 -8.42
N LEU A 135 -4.76 15.58 -7.63
CA LEU A 135 -4.00 14.90 -6.59
C LEU A 135 -4.88 14.70 -5.38
N PHE A 136 -4.79 13.51 -4.79
CA PHE A 136 -5.35 13.26 -3.47
C PHE A 136 -4.55 14.01 -2.42
N ASP A 137 -5.24 14.43 -1.36
CA ASP A 137 -4.57 14.95 -0.17
C ASP A 137 -3.84 13.85 0.62
N VAL A 138 -3.01 14.28 1.57
CA VAL A 138 -2.22 13.39 2.44
C VAL A 138 -3.11 12.34 3.11
N ASP A 139 -4.24 12.77 3.66
CA ASP A 139 -5.15 11.90 4.43
C ASP A 139 -5.77 10.82 3.55
N THR A 140 -6.18 11.18 2.32
CA THR A 140 -6.70 10.22 1.34
C THR A 140 -5.63 9.23 0.91
N VAL A 141 -4.39 9.67 0.67
CA VAL A 141 -3.28 8.76 0.32
C VAL A 141 -2.93 7.84 1.48
N GLU A 142 -2.92 8.33 2.72
CA GLU A 142 -2.71 7.50 3.92
C GLU A 142 -3.81 6.45 4.08
N TYR A 143 -5.06 6.83 3.84
CA TYR A 143 -6.17 5.88 3.90
C TYR A 143 -6.00 4.75 2.88
N ILE A 144 -5.70 5.10 1.63
CA ILE A 144 -5.45 4.13 0.55
C ILE A 144 -4.26 3.23 0.92
N MET A 145 -3.12 3.82 1.28
CA MET A 145 -1.92 3.10 1.70
C MET A 145 -2.23 2.08 2.80
N THR A 146 -2.97 2.51 3.83
CA THR A 146 -3.34 1.64 4.96
C THR A 146 -4.24 0.50 4.51
N HIS A 147 -5.22 0.75 3.63
CA HIS A 147 -6.06 -0.29 3.04
C HIS A 147 -5.24 -1.33 2.26
N GLU A 148 -4.36 -0.89 1.38
CA GLU A 148 -3.60 -1.79 0.51
C GLU A 148 -2.55 -2.61 1.24
N LEU A 149 -1.92 -2.03 2.27
CA LEU A 149 -1.07 -2.80 3.18
C LEU A 149 -1.88 -3.84 3.97
N GLY A 150 -3.16 -3.61 4.20
CA GLY A 150 -4.09 -4.58 4.75
C GLY A 150 -4.18 -5.87 3.92
N HIS A 151 -4.19 -5.75 2.59
CA HIS A 151 -4.10 -6.90 1.70
C HIS A 151 -2.75 -7.61 1.80
N SER A 152 -1.67 -6.84 1.95
CA SER A 152 -0.34 -7.41 2.19
C SER A 152 -0.30 -8.23 3.47
N VAL A 153 -0.85 -7.76 4.59
CA VAL A 153 -0.92 -8.57 5.83
C VAL A 153 -1.93 -9.72 5.77
N GLY A 154 -2.60 -9.92 4.63
CA GLY A 154 -3.45 -11.08 4.34
C GLY A 154 -4.94 -10.86 4.61
N LEU A 155 -5.37 -9.62 4.82
CA LEU A 155 -6.79 -9.30 5.00
C LEU A 155 -7.51 -9.19 3.67
N LYS A 156 -8.77 -9.63 3.66
CA LYS A 156 -9.70 -9.41 2.55
C LYS A 156 -10.60 -8.22 2.88
N HIS A 157 -11.33 -7.75 1.86
CA HIS A 157 -12.35 -6.74 2.08
C HIS A 157 -13.33 -7.12 3.20
N SER A 158 -13.64 -6.14 4.03
CA SER A 158 -14.65 -6.20 5.07
C SER A 158 -15.99 -5.71 4.53
N THR A 159 -17.09 -6.26 5.04
CA THR A 159 -18.45 -5.74 4.77
C THR A 159 -18.88 -4.66 5.76
N LYS A 160 -18.05 -4.35 6.77
CA LYS A 160 -18.35 -3.33 7.78
C LYS A 160 -17.87 -1.96 7.28
N LEU A 161 -18.77 -0.99 7.26
CA LEU A 161 -18.53 0.37 6.73
C LEU A 161 -17.44 1.15 7.50
N ASP A 162 -17.25 0.84 8.77
CA ASP A 162 -16.26 1.46 9.65
C ASP A 162 -14.88 0.79 9.61
N SER A 163 -14.72 -0.25 8.78
CA SER A 163 -13.46 -0.97 8.64
C SER A 163 -12.54 -0.28 7.64
N ILE A 164 -11.25 -0.17 7.96
CA ILE A 164 -10.22 0.26 7.00
C ILE A 164 -10.17 -0.65 5.76
N MET A 165 -10.59 -1.92 5.89
CA MET A 165 -10.69 -2.87 4.78
C MET A 165 -12.03 -2.81 4.03
N TYR A 166 -12.88 -1.80 4.26
CA TYR A 166 -14.10 -1.64 3.46
C TYR A 166 -13.71 -1.24 2.03
N PRO A 167 -14.28 -1.86 0.97
CA PRO A 167 -13.81 -1.69 -0.41
C PRO A 167 -14.07 -0.30 -1.03
N THR A 168 -14.71 0.60 -0.30
CA THR A 168 -14.97 1.97 -0.74
C THR A 168 -14.36 2.94 0.26
N ILE A 169 -13.64 3.93 -0.25
CA ILE A 169 -13.12 5.02 0.57
C ILE A 169 -14.31 5.89 1.02
N PRO A 170 -14.49 6.11 2.33
CA PRO A 170 -15.66 6.84 2.85
C PRO A 170 -15.68 8.30 2.39
N ASP A 171 -14.51 8.95 2.35
CA ASP A 171 -14.33 10.33 1.89
C ASP A 171 -13.04 10.43 1.06
N THR A 172 -13.14 10.98 -0.15
CA THR A 172 -11.98 11.28 -1.00
C THR A 172 -11.82 12.79 -1.07
N ALA A 173 -10.68 13.27 -0.60
CA ALA A 173 -10.32 14.68 -0.66
C ALA A 173 -9.11 14.88 -1.59
N TYR A 174 -8.99 16.10 -2.09
CA TYR A 174 -8.04 16.46 -3.12
C TYR A 174 -7.20 17.65 -2.63
N GLU A 175 -5.91 17.63 -2.93
CA GLU A 175 -5.08 18.83 -2.77
C GLU A 175 -5.64 19.95 -3.65
N TYR A 176 -5.68 21.16 -3.10
CA TYR A 176 -6.20 22.33 -3.82
C TYR A 176 -5.55 22.48 -5.20
N CYS A 177 -6.38 22.85 -6.17
CA CYS A 177 -6.05 22.98 -7.59
C CYS A 177 -4.67 23.61 -7.81
N LEU A 178 -3.78 22.88 -8.49
CA LEU A 178 -2.69 23.49 -9.26
C LEU A 178 -3.35 24.36 -10.34
N LEU A 179 -3.67 25.60 -9.99
CA LEU A 179 -4.12 26.61 -10.94
C LEU A 179 -3.01 26.77 -11.99
N ASN A 180 -3.37 26.53 -13.25
CA ASN A 180 -2.53 26.77 -14.44
C ASN A 180 -1.95 28.18 -14.46
#